data_AF-A0A2D4P1I1-F1
#
_entry.id   AF-A0A2D4P1I1-F1
#
_cell.length_a   1.000
_cell.length_b   1.000
_cell.length_c   1.000
_cell.angle_alpha   90.00
_cell.angle_beta   90.00
_cell.angle_gamma   90.00
#
_symmetry.space_group_name_H-M   'P 1'
#
loop_
_entity.id
_entity.type
_entity.pdbx_description
1 polymer ?
#
loop_
_entity_poly.entity_id
_entity_poly.type
_entity_poly.pdbx_seq_one_letter_code
_entity_poly.pdbx_strand_id
1 'polypeptide(L)'
;HTLALHNTVTIVDPPRAGLHSKVILAIRKAEHLKKLLYISCNPRAAMNNFVDLCRAPSHRVKGSPFRVIKATAVDLFPHTMHCEMLFFFERIEYPDSKASNIPAGSVEIPGVKPAEIPGVKPAEIPG
;
A
#
# COMPACT_ATOMS: atom_id res chain seq x y z
N HIS A 1 -2.91 13.80 -28.58
CA HIS A 1 -2.62 14.53 -27.34
C HIS A 1 -2.46 13.50 -26.22
N THR A 2 -1.23 12.99 -26.03
CA THR A 2 -0.91 12.08 -24.94
C THR A 2 -0.95 12.89 -23.66
N LEU A 3 -1.99 12.72 -22.84
CA LEU A 3 -2.06 13.33 -21.52
C LEU A 3 -0.82 12.88 -20.76
N ALA A 4 0.01 13.84 -20.35
CA ALA A 4 1.12 13.57 -19.47
C ALA A 4 0.61 12.71 -18.31
N LEU A 5 1.30 11.60 -18.02
CA LEU A 5 1.03 10.79 -16.85
C LEU A 5 1.20 11.71 -15.64
N HIS A 6 0.10 12.28 -15.15
CA HIS A 6 0.09 13.29 -14.11
C HIS A 6 0.71 12.70 -12.83
N ASN A 7 1.98 12.99 -12.61
CA ASN A 7 2.73 12.53 -11.44
C ASN A 7 2.32 13.37 -10.21
N THR A 8 1.10 13.15 -9.73
CA THR A 8 0.49 13.92 -8.64
C THR A 8 0.98 13.40 -7.29
N VAL A 9 1.37 14.31 -6.41
CA VAL A 9 1.72 14.02 -5.02
C VAL A 9 0.65 14.60 -4.12
N THR A 10 0.03 13.77 -3.29
CA THR A 10 -0.89 14.22 -2.25
C THR A 10 -0.07 14.71 -1.06
N ILE A 11 -0.40 15.88 -0.51
CA ILE A 11 0.25 16.39 0.70
C ILE A 11 -0.81 16.50 1.80
N VAL A 12 -0.49 16.00 2.99
CA VAL A 12 -1.34 16.14 4.18
C VAL A 12 -0.52 16.73 5.33
N ASP A 13 -1.07 17.78 5.94
CA ASP A 13 -0.52 18.46 7.12
C ASP A 13 -1.63 18.52 8.20
N PRO A 14 -1.78 17.44 8.99
CA PRO A 14 -2.85 17.32 9.97
C PRO A 14 -2.51 18.03 11.29
N PRO A 15 -3.52 18.24 12.16
CA PRO A 15 -3.27 18.67 13.54
C PRO A 15 -2.42 17.64 14.31
N ARG A 16 -1.94 18.01 15.51
CA ARG A 16 -1.06 17.17 16.34
C ARG A 16 -1.56 15.73 16.58
N ALA A 17 -2.88 15.52 16.58
CA ALA A 17 -3.51 14.21 16.77
C ALA A 17 -3.47 13.31 15.51
N GLY A 18 -3.06 13.84 14.37
CA GLY A 18 -3.11 13.18 13.07
C GLY A 18 -4.45 13.37 12.34
N LEU A 19 -4.61 12.64 11.25
CA LEU A 19 -5.81 12.61 10.42
C LEU A 19 -6.92 11.79 11.08
N HIS A 20 -8.16 12.27 10.91
CA HIS A 20 -9.34 11.51 11.26
C HIS A 20 -9.45 10.23 10.41
N SER A 21 -9.96 9.15 11.00
CA SER A 21 -10.02 7.82 10.36
C SER A 21 -10.72 7.83 9.00
N LYS A 22 -11.80 8.60 8.85
CA LYS A 22 -12.51 8.76 7.57
C LYS A 22 -11.63 9.32 6.44
N VAL A 23 -10.67 10.21 6.76
CA VAL A 23 -9.75 10.77 5.77
C VAL A 23 -8.74 9.71 5.32
N ILE A 24 -8.22 8.92 6.26
CA ILE A 24 -7.34 7.78 5.91
C ILE A 24 -8.06 6.79 5.01
N LEU A 25 -9.32 6.46 5.30
CA LEU A 25 -10.14 5.59 4.46
C LEU A 25 -10.39 6.17 3.07
N ALA A 26 -10.61 7.49 2.97
CA ALA A 26 -10.76 8.17 1.69
C ALA A 26 -9.47 8.11 0.85
N ILE A 27 -8.32 8.42 1.46
CA ILE A 27 -6.99 8.32 0.81
C ILE A 27 -6.73 6.89 0.33
N ARG A 28 -7.04 5.89 1.17
CA ARG A 28 -6.87 4.47 0.84
C ARG A 28 -7.73 4.05 -0.36
N LYS A 29 -8.98 4.53 -0.45
CA LYS A 29 -9.91 4.27 -1.57
C LYS A 29 -9.58 5.02 -2.85
N ALA A 30 -8.88 6.15 -2.77
CA ALA A 30 -8.53 6.96 -3.93
C ALA A 30 -7.34 6.34 -4.70
N GLU A 31 -7.61 5.37 -5.57
CA GLU A 31 -6.59 4.57 -6.26
C GLU A 31 -5.65 5.37 -7.18
N HIS A 32 -6.11 6.51 -7.67
CA HIS A 32 -5.30 7.45 -8.46
C HIS A 32 -4.21 8.14 -7.63
N LEU A 33 -4.31 8.16 -6.30
CA LEU A 33 -3.27 8.71 -5.43
C LEU A 33 -2.16 7.68 -5.25
N LYS A 34 -1.08 7.85 -6.00
CA LYS A 34 0.08 6.94 -6.00
C LYS A 34 1.18 7.37 -5.03
N LYS A 35 1.27 8.67 -4.72
CA LYS A 35 2.29 9.27 -3.87
C LYS A 35 1.64 10.15 -2.80
N LEU A 36 2.10 10.02 -1.57
CA LEU A 36 1.59 10.77 -0.42
C LEU A 36 2.77 11.28 0.42
N LEU A 37 2.78 12.58 0.70
CA LEU A 37 3.64 13.21 1.68
C LEU A 37 2.81 13.54 2.92
N TYR A 38 3.16 12.95 4.04
CA TYR A 38 2.54 13.22 5.34
C TYR A 38 3.51 14.04 6.18
N ILE A 39 3.08 15.21 6.66
CA ILE A 39 3.86 16.10 7.53
C ILE A 39 3.31 15.92 8.96
N SER A 40 4.17 15.80 9.96
CA SER A 40 3.73 15.59 11.34
C SER A 40 4.67 16.20 12.36
N CYS A 41 4.12 17.09 13.20
CA CYS A 41 4.83 17.63 14.36
C CYS A 41 4.83 16.65 15.56
N ASN A 42 4.04 15.57 15.49
CA ASN A 42 3.95 14.53 16.52
C ASN A 42 3.70 13.15 15.89
N PRO A 43 4.75 12.51 15.34
CA PRO A 43 4.63 11.22 14.67
C PRO A 43 4.20 10.09 15.62
N ARG A 44 4.44 10.24 16.93
CA ARG A 44 3.99 9.27 17.93
C ARG A 44 2.47 9.24 18.04
N ALA A 45 1.83 10.41 18.08
CA ALA A 45 0.37 10.50 18.08
C ALA A 45 -0.25 10.01 16.76
N ALA A 46 0.41 10.28 15.63
CA ALA A 46 -0.04 9.89 14.30
C ALA A 46 0.19 8.41 13.94
N MET A 47 0.79 7.60 14.82
CA MET A 47 1.22 6.22 14.50
C MET A 47 0.09 5.36 13.92
N ASN A 48 -1.12 5.48 14.47
CA ASN A 48 -2.28 4.74 13.96
C ASN A 48 -2.63 5.09 12.50
N ASN A 49 -2.39 6.34 12.07
CA ASN A 49 -2.56 6.71 10.66
C ASN A 49 -1.58 5.97 9.77
N PHE A 50 -0.30 5.91 10.13
CA PHE A 50 0.71 5.20 9.33
C PHE A 50 0.39 3.72 9.22
N VAL A 51 -0.05 3.11 10.33
CA VAL A 51 -0.48 1.71 10.34
C VAL A 51 -1.72 1.51 9.45
N ASP A 52 -2.73 2.38 9.54
CA ASP A 52 -3.94 2.30 8.69
C ASP A 52 -3.63 2.59 7.21
N LEU A 53 -2.63 3.43 6.90
CA LEU A 53 -2.18 3.69 5.53
C LEU A 53 -1.44 2.50 4.92
N CYS A 54 -0.64 1.77 5.73
CA CYS A 54 0.25 0.72 5.24
C CYS A 54 -0.31 -0.71 5.34
N ARG A 55 -1.32 -0.95 6.19
CA ARG A 55 -1.85 -2.31 6.39
C ARG A 55 -2.52 -2.90 5.15
N ALA A 56 -2.46 -4.23 5.00
CA ALA A 56 -3.17 -4.94 3.96
C ALA A 56 -4.69 -4.63 3.97
N PRO A 57 -5.36 -4.71 2.81
CA PRO A 57 -6.81 -4.52 2.73
C PRO A 57 -7.56 -5.50 3.65
N SER A 58 -8.63 -5.03 4.29
CA SER A 58 -9.47 -5.81 5.21
C SER A 58 -10.94 -5.37 5.10
N HIS A 59 -11.82 -5.88 5.97
CA HIS A 59 -13.19 -5.35 6.07
C HIS A 59 -13.22 -3.89 6.52
N ARG A 60 -12.32 -3.49 7.42
CA ARG A 60 -12.26 -2.13 7.99
C ARG A 60 -11.58 -1.13 7.06
N VAL A 61 -10.54 -1.55 6.35
CA VAL A 61 -9.71 -0.67 5.50
C VAL A 61 -9.66 -1.24 4.09
N LYS A 62 -10.26 -0.55 3.11
CA LYS A 62 -10.33 -0.96 1.70
C LYS A 62 -9.28 -0.23 0.87
N GLY A 63 -9.00 -0.73 -0.34
CA GLY A 63 -8.03 -0.14 -1.28
C GLY A 63 -6.58 -0.53 -0.98
N SER A 64 -5.71 -0.42 -1.98
CA SER A 64 -4.31 -0.87 -1.89
C SER A 64 -3.53 -0.12 -0.81
N PRO A 65 -2.62 -0.79 -0.09
CA PRO A 65 -1.81 -0.14 0.94
C PRO A 65 -0.77 0.80 0.34
N PHE A 66 -0.28 1.69 1.19
CA PHE A 66 0.95 2.43 0.96
C PHE A 66 2.13 1.73 1.63
N ARG A 67 3.34 2.10 1.23
CA ARG A 67 4.59 1.81 1.94
C ARG A 67 5.34 3.11 2.18
N VAL A 68 6.02 3.21 3.31
CA VAL A 68 6.94 4.31 3.56
C VAL A 68 8.19 4.09 2.72
N ILE A 69 8.57 5.11 1.95
CA ILE A 69 9.81 5.13 1.15
C ILE A 69 10.90 5.90 1.87
N LYS A 70 10.54 7.02 2.50
CA LYS A 70 11.49 7.89 3.19
C LYS A 70 10.82 8.57 4.38
N ALA A 71 11.59 8.76 5.45
CA ALA A 71 11.23 9.63 6.57
C ALA A 71 12.34 10.67 6.75
N THR A 72 12.00 11.92 7.03
CA THR A 72 12.96 13.01 7.21
C THR A 72 12.45 13.97 8.27
N ALA A 73 13.32 14.28 9.23
CA ALA A 73 13.07 15.29 10.25
C ALA A 73 13.52 16.67 9.74
N VAL A 74 12.74 17.70 10.00
CA VAL A 74 13.01 19.10 9.64
C VAL A 74 12.82 19.94 10.89
N ASP A 75 13.88 20.61 11.33
CA ASP A 75 13.80 21.60 12.40
C ASP A 75 13.31 22.93 11.83
N LEU A 76 12.04 23.25 12.08
CA LEU A 76 11.44 24.54 11.75
C LEU A 76 11.45 25.51 12.94
N PHE A 77 11.85 25.04 14.12
CA PHE A 77 11.73 25.77 15.38
C PHE A 77 13.01 25.65 16.20
N PRO A 78 14.11 26.30 15.76
CA PRO A 78 15.38 26.28 16.48
C PRO A 78 15.20 26.68 17.93
N HIS A 79 15.97 26.04 18.82
CA HIS A 79 15.91 26.24 20.27
C HIS A 79 14.59 25.79 20.93
N THR A 80 13.79 24.99 20.23
CA THR A 80 12.64 24.28 20.81
C THR A 80 12.83 22.78 20.72
N MET A 81 11.97 22.01 21.41
CA MET A 81 11.92 20.55 21.27
C MET A 81 11.02 20.11 20.10
N HIS A 82 10.52 21.03 19.27
CA HIS A 82 9.62 20.73 18.17
C HIS A 82 10.38 20.48 16.88
N CYS A 83 10.02 19.38 16.21
CA CYS A 83 10.56 19.01 14.91
C CYS A 83 9.42 18.46 14.05
N GLU A 84 9.37 18.87 12.79
CA GLU A 84 8.43 18.30 11.82
C GLU A 84 9.02 17.03 11.22
N MET A 85 8.20 15.99 11.09
CA MET A 85 8.60 14.76 10.42
C MET A 85 7.80 14.56 9.14
N LEU A 86 8.52 14.46 8.02
CA LEU A 86 7.99 14.23 6.69
C LEU A 86 8.13 12.74 6.37
N PHE A 87 7.01 12.12 6.03
CA PHE A 87 6.97 10.75 5.55
C PHE A 87 6.51 10.73 4.10
N PHE A 88 7.37 10.21 3.23
CA PHE A 88 7.02 9.98 1.84
C PHE A 88 6.57 8.54 1.65
N PHE A 89 5.37 8.38 1.11
CA PHE A 89 4.73 7.10 0.86
C PHE A 89 4.50 6.89 -0.65
N GLU A 90 4.63 5.64 -1.07
CA GLU A 90 4.19 5.17 -2.38
C GLU A 90 3.14 4.08 -2.23
N ARG A 91 2.16 4.06 -3.12
CA ARG A 91 1.16 2.99 -3.16
C ARG A 91 1.81 1.71 -3.68
N ILE A 92 1.50 0.60 -3.02
CA ILE A 92 1.88 -0.72 -3.51
C ILE A 92 0.93 -1.10 -4.64
N GLU A 93 1.48 -1.28 -5.84
CA GLU A 93 0.78 -1.86 -6.96
C GLU A 93 1.05 -3.36 -6.98
N TYR A 94 0.00 -4.16 -6.97
CA TYR A 94 0.11 -5.58 -7.24
C TYR A 94 -0.04 -5.73 -8.76
N PRO A 95 0.89 -6.41 -9.44
CA PRO A 95 0.66 -6.76 -10.85
C PRO A 95 -0.66 -7.53 -10.92
N ASP A 96 -1.57 -7.07 -11.78
CA ASP A 96 -2.88 -7.68 -11.94
C ASP A 96 -2.73 -9.18 -12.22
N SER A 97 -3.33 -10.03 -11.40
CA SER A 97 -3.57 -11.43 -11.73
C SER A 97 -4.62 -11.60 -12.84
N LYS A 98 -5.11 -10.48 -13.41
CA LYS A 98 -6.03 -10.38 -14.54
C LYS A 98 -5.32 -9.88 -15.80
N ALA A 99 -4.21 -10.50 -16.16
CA ALA A 99 -3.70 -10.54 -17.53
C ALA A 99 -3.66 -11.99 -18.03
N SER A 100 -4.77 -12.72 -17.87
CA SER A 100 -4.96 -14.02 -18.53
C SER A 100 -5.43 -13.79 -19.97
N ASN A 101 -4.52 -13.32 -20.82
CA ASN A 101 -4.56 -13.60 -22.25
C ASN A 101 -3.18 -14.12 -22.63
N ILE A 102 -2.86 -15.31 -22.12
CA ILE A 102 -1.80 -16.15 -22.69
C ILE A 102 -2.53 -17.15 -23.59
N PRO A 103 -2.27 -17.19 -24.91
CA PRO A 103 -2.76 -18.28 -25.74
C PRO A 103 -2.12 -19.57 -25.21
N ALA A 104 -2.95 -20.58 -24.95
CA ALA A 104 -2.50 -21.89 -24.51
C ALA A 104 -1.42 -22.42 -25.47
N GLY A 105 -0.16 -22.33 -25.03
CA GLY A 105 1.01 -22.77 -25.75
C GLY A 105 1.94 -23.42 -24.73
N SER A 106 1.95 -24.73 -24.77
CA SER A 106 2.77 -25.67 -23.99
C SER A 106 4.23 -25.21 -23.83
N VAL A 107 4.70 -25.15 -22.59
CA VAL A 107 6.12 -25.32 -22.28
C VAL A 107 6.22 -26.46 -21.27
N GLU A 108 6.55 -27.65 -21.78
CA GLU A 108 7.02 -28.75 -20.95
C GLU A 108 8.41 -28.38 -20.43
N ILE A 109 8.63 -28.49 -19.11
CA ILE A 109 9.97 -28.43 -18.52
C ILE A 109 10.38 -29.87 -18.19
N PRO A 110 11.40 -30.44 -18.86
CA PRO A 110 11.88 -31.78 -18.55
C PRO A 110 12.54 -31.83 -17.17
N GLY A 111 12.12 -32.78 -16.32
CA GLY A 111 12.96 -33.27 -15.22
C GLY A 111 12.57 -32.93 -13.78
N VAL A 112 11.41 -32.33 -13.51
CA VAL A 112 10.94 -32.15 -12.11
C VAL A 112 9.82 -33.15 -11.82
N LYS A 113 10.09 -34.15 -10.97
CA LYS A 113 9.03 -34.99 -10.40
C LYS A 113 8.21 -34.16 -9.40
N PRO A 114 6.86 -34.18 -9.47
CA PRO A 114 6.03 -33.58 -8.43
C PRO A 114 6.30 -34.24 -7.07
N ALA A 115 6.47 -33.43 -6.03
CA ALA A 115 6.49 -33.90 -4.66
C ALA A 115 5.07 -34.30 -4.24
N GLU A 116 4.90 -35.53 -3.79
CA GLU A 116 3.64 -36.06 -3.25
C GLU A 116 3.40 -35.46 -1.86
N ILE A 117 2.29 -34.72 -1.68
CA ILE A 117 1.89 -34.17 -0.38
C ILE A 117 1.10 -35.27 0.35
N PRO A 118 1.59 -35.84 1.47
CA PRO A 118 0.88 -36.90 2.16
C PRO A 118 -0.41 -36.36 2.81
N GLY A 119 -1.56 -36.97 2.49
CA GLY A 119 -2.78 -36.81 3.30
C GLY A 119 -4.01 -36.16 2.64
N VAL A 120 -3.99 -35.89 1.34
CA VAL A 120 -5.21 -35.39 0.65
C VAL A 120 -5.83 -36.53 -0.17
N LYS A 121 -6.98 -37.05 0.27
CA LYS A 121 -7.79 -37.96 -0.55
C LYS A 121 -8.49 -37.17 -1.66
N PRO A 122 -8.51 -37.65 -2.91
CA PRO A 122 -9.32 -37.07 -3.98
C PRO A 122 -10.81 -37.16 -3.65
N ALA A 123 -11.56 -36.10 -3.94
CA ALA A 123 -13.01 -36.08 -3.80
C ALA A 123 -13.67 -36.91 -4.93
N GLU A 124 -14.54 -37.84 -4.57
CA GLU A 124 -15.42 -38.58 -5.48
C GLU A 124 -16.49 -37.65 -6.07
N ILE A 125 -16.69 -37.76 -7.40
CA ILE A 125 -17.74 -37.06 -8.14
C ILE A 125 -18.92 -38.05 -8.28
N PRO A 126 -20.16 -37.71 -7.88
CA PRO A 126 -21.30 -38.56 -8.16
C PRO A 126 -21.65 -38.51 -9.65
N GLY A 127 -21.98 -39.68 -10.21
CA GLY A 127 -22.26 -39.88 -11.64
C GLY A 127 -23.60 -39.37 -12.13
#